data_AF-A0A2X3EG43-F1
#
_entry.id   AF-A0A2X3EG43-F1
#
_cell.length_a   1.000
_cell.length_b   1.000
_cell.length_c   1.000
_cell.angle_alpha   90.00
_cell.angle_beta   90.00
_cell.angle_gamma   90.00
#
_symmetry.space_group_name_H-M   'P 1'
#
loop_
_entity.id
_entity.type
_entity.pdbx_description
1 polymer ?
#
loop_
_entity_poly.entity_id
_entity_poly.type
_entity_poly.pdbx_seq_one_letter_code
_entity_poly.pdbx_strand_id
1 'polypeptide(L)' 'MQYLHHLRLAENDAWHAPLRQQVFHDAVEHGGLINSLRVEPELGSPARGGLPDTGGDPSRGGLGHQRP' A
#
# COMPACT_ATOMS: atom_id res chain seq x y z
N MET A 1 10.47 10.80 5.43
CA MET A 1 9.55 9.68 5.75
C MET A 1 9.70 8.47 4.83
N GLN A 2 10.27 8.60 3.61
CA GLN A 2 10.41 7.49 2.64
C GLN A 2 11.09 6.23 3.20
N TYR A 3 12.22 6.38 3.90
CA TYR A 3 12.90 5.25 4.56
C TYR A 3 12.01 4.53 5.58
N LEU A 4 11.12 5.25 6.28
CA LEU A 4 10.19 4.63 7.22
C LEU A 4 9.08 3.85 6.50
N HIS A 5 8.62 4.31 5.33
CA HIS A 5 7.67 3.55 4.52
C HIS A 5 8.31 2.26 3.99
N HIS A 6 9.57 2.31 3.54
CA HIS A 6 10.30 1.12 3.13
C HIS A 6 10.59 0.16 4.30
N LEU A 7 10.96 0.67 5.48
CA LEU A 7 11.15 -0.15 6.67
C LEU A 7 9.85 -0.86 7.09
N ARG A 8 8.74 -0.12 7.16
CA ARG A 8 7.42 -0.67 7.49
C ARG A 8 6.99 -1.73 6.48
N LEU A 9 7.32 -1.55 5.20
CA LEU A 9 7.06 -2.55 4.15
C LEU A 9 7.94 -3.80 4.32
N ALA A 10 9.21 -3.63 4.69
CA ALA A 10 10.13 -4.75 4.92
C ALA A 10 9.67 -5.63 6.09
N GLU A 11 9.13 -5.02 7.15
CA GLU A 11 8.59 -5.69 8.35
C GLU A 11 7.19 -6.29 8.13
N ASN A 12 6.53 -6.00 7.00
CA ASN A 12 5.18 -6.47 6.73
C ASN A 12 5.19 -7.78 5.95
N ASP A 13 5.06 -8.90 6.67
CA ASP A 13 5.01 -10.24 6.08
C ASP A 13 3.67 -10.58 5.43
N ALA A 14 2.63 -9.76 5.60
CA ALA A 14 1.34 -9.93 4.92
C ALA A 14 1.38 -9.46 3.45
N TRP A 15 2.50 -8.91 2.98
CA TRP A 15 2.68 -8.57 1.57
C TRP A 15 3.17 -9.77 0.76
N HIS A 16 2.51 -10.03 -0.37
CA HIS A 16 3.02 -10.93 -1.40
C HIS A 16 4.46 -10.59 -1.80
N ALA A 17 5.38 -11.52 -1.56
CA ALA A 17 6.83 -11.27 -1.64
C ALA A 17 7.31 -10.74 -3.01
N PRO A 18 6.82 -11.24 -4.17
CA PRO A 18 7.16 -10.67 -5.46
C PRO A 18 6.82 -9.19 -5.63
N LEU A 19 5.68 -8.73 -5.11
CA LEU A 19 5.29 -7.31 -5.18
C LEU A 19 6.18 -6.46 -4.28
N ARG A 20 6.51 -6.97 -3.08
CA ARG A 20 7.44 -6.30 -2.16
C ARG A 20 8.82 -6.11 -2.80
N GLN A 21 9.33 -7.12 -3.49
CA GLN A 21 10.61 -7.04 -4.21
C GLN A 21 10.59 -6.02 -5.34
N GLN A 22 9.52 -5.97 -6.14
CA GLN A 22 9.37 -5.00 -7.22
C GLN A 22 9.42 -3.55 -6.71
N VAL A 23 8.72 -3.26 -5.61
CA VAL A 23 8.74 -1.92 -4.99
C VAL A 23 10.14 -1.53 -4.50
N PHE A 24 10.88 -2.47 -3.89
CA PHE A 24 12.26 -2.18 -3.45
C PHE A 24 13.22 -1.98 -4.62
N HIS A 25 13.09 -2.79 -5.68
CA HIS A 25 13.91 -2.65 -6.87
C HIS A 25 13.69 -1.28 -7.53
N ASP A 26 12.43 -0.86 -7.70
CA ASP A 26 12.10 0.43 -8.29
C ASP A 26 12.63 1.62 -7.46
N ALA A 27 12.58 1.50 -6.14
CA ALA A 27 13.14 2.51 -5.25
C ALA A 27 14.67 2.67 -5.39
N VAL A 28 15.39 1.57 -5.60
CA VAL A 28 16.86 1.57 -5.72
C VAL A 28 17.31 2.00 -7.12
N GLU A 29 16.75 1.39 -8.15
CA GLU A 29 17.23 1.57 -9.53
C GLU A 29 16.69 2.86 -10.19
N HIS A 30 15.46 3.26 -9.84
CA HIS A 30 14.76 4.36 -10.50
C HIS A 30 14.44 5.54 -9.58
N GLY A 31 14.75 5.43 -8.28
CA GLY A 31 14.37 6.44 -7.30
C GLY A 31 12.85 6.48 -7.05
N GLY A 32 12.16 5.34 -7.23
CA GLY A 32 10.73 5.20 -6.98
C GLY A 32 10.33 5.61 -5.56
N LEU A 33 9.22 6.35 -5.45
CA LEU A 33 8.67 6.82 -4.18
C LEU A 33 7.38 6.08 -3.82
N ILE A 34 7.13 5.88 -2.52
CA ILE A 34 5.95 5.16 -2.03
C ILE A 34 5.32 5.93 -0.87
N ASN A 35 4.00 5.89 -0.77
CA ASN A 35 3.26 6.51 0.31
C ASN A 35 2.07 5.65 0.76
N SER A 36 1.48 5.99 1.89
CA SER A 36 0.28 5.37 2.44
C SER A 36 -0.88 6.37 2.40
N LEU A 37 -1.65 6.34 1.31
CA LEU A 37 -2.81 7.21 1.11
C LEU A 37 -4.05 6.59 1.77
N ARG A 38 -4.63 7.29 2.75
CA ARG A 38 -5.82 6.84 3.49
C ARG A 38 -6.74 7.99 3.92
N VAL A 39 -6.33 9.24 3.69
CA VAL A 39 -7.14 10.40 4.06
C VAL A 39 -8.20 10.61 2.99
N GLU A 40 -9.44 10.68 3.41
CA GLU A 40 -10.58 11.04 2.57
C GLU A 40 -11.28 12.26 3.21
N PRO A 41 -11.65 13.31 2.45
CA PRO A 41 -12.18 14.56 3.01
C PRO A 41 -13.34 14.35 4.00
N GLU A 42 -14.23 13.43 3.68
CA GLU A 42 -15.43 13.05 4.44
C GLU A 42 -15.11 12.24 5.71
N LEU A 43 -13.97 11.52 5.75
CA LEU A 43 -13.57 10.70 6.90
C LEU A 43 -12.57 11.41 7.83
N GLY A 44 -11.91 12.47 7.34
CA GLY A 44 -10.91 13.20 8.09
C GLY A 44 -9.68 12.34 8.42
N SER A 45 -9.20 12.39 9.67
CA SER A 45 -7.98 11.66 10.04
C SER A 45 -8.19 10.14 9.98
N PRO A 46 -7.29 9.36 9.34
CA PRO A 46 -7.44 7.92 9.21
C PRO A 46 -7.42 7.17 10.55
N ALA A 47 -6.90 7.80 11.61
CA ALA A 47 -6.91 7.26 12.97
C ALA A 47 -8.34 7.10 13.55
N ARG A 48 -9.36 7.74 12.95
CA ARG A 48 -10.76 7.66 13.41
C ARG A 48 -11.52 6.43 12.93
N GLY A 49 -10.94 5.62 12.03
CA GLY A 49 -11.44 4.29 11.69
C GLY A 49 -12.72 4.23 10.83
N GLY A 50 -13.04 5.28 10.06
CA GLY A 50 -14.14 5.25 9.10
C GLY A 50 -13.89 4.27 7.94
N LEU A 51 -14.95 3.66 7.41
CA LEU A 51 -14.89 2.86 6.19
C LEU A 51 -14.65 3.80 4.99
N PRO A 52 -13.66 3.53 4.11
CA PRO A 52 -13.40 4.36 2.94
C PRO A 52 -14.55 4.32 1.94
N ASP A 53 -14.87 5.47 1.36
CA ASP A 53 -15.72 5.57 0.17
C ASP A 53 -14.96 5.09 -1.07
N THR A 54 -13.61 5.15 -1.06
CA THR A 54 -12.77 4.57 -2.11
C THR A 54 -12.84 3.04 -2.09
N GLY A 55 -13.50 2.48 -3.10
CA GLY A 55 -13.66 1.03 -3.30
C GLY A 55 -12.92 0.49 -4.53
N GLY A 56 -12.71 -0.82 -4.54
CA GLY A 56 -12.25 -1.56 -5.71
C GLY A 56 -13.37 -2.39 -6.34
N ASP A 57 -13.36 -2.55 -7.66
CA ASP A 57 -14.23 -3.48 -8.39
C ASP A 57 -13.51 -4.82 -8.64
N PRO A 58 -13.90 -5.92 -7.95
CA PRO A 58 -13.24 -7.21 -8.09
C PRO A 58 -13.34 -7.80 -9.49
N SER A 59 -14.36 -7.41 -10.26
CA SER A 59 -14.59 -7.92 -11.61
C SER A 59 -13.57 -7.41 -12.63
N ARG A 60 -12.83 -6.35 -12.29
CA ARG A 60 -11.78 -5.78 -13.15
C ARG A 60 -10.43 -6.51 -13.06
N GLY A 61 -10.38 -7.67 -12.40
CA GLY A 61 -9.20 -8.55 -12.36
C GLY A 61 -7.98 -7.98 -11.63
N GLY A 62 -8.10 -6.81 -11.01
CA GLY A 62 -6.99 -6.04 -10.43
C GLY A 62 -6.97 -5.94 -8.91
N LEU A 63 -7.91 -6.58 -8.20
CA LEU A 63 -7.89 -6.55 -6.73
C LEU A 63 -7.11 -7.76 -6.21
N GLY A 64 -6.00 -7.48 -5.53
CA GLY A 64 -5.05 -8.47 -5.02
C GLY A 64 -5.72 -9.51 -4.14
N HIS A 65 -6.00 -10.68 -4.72
CA HIS A 65 -6.44 -11.87 -4.00
C HIS A 65 -5.24 -12.51 -3.29
N GLN A 66 -4.85 -11.97 -2.13
CA GLN A 66 -3.87 -12.63 -1.28
C GLN A 66 -4.61 -13.60 -0.36
N ARG A 67 -4.67 -14.88 -0.76
CA ARG A 67 -5.08 -15.96 0.16
C ARG A 67 -3.98 -16.13 1.23
N PRO A 68 -4.36 -16.55 2.45
CA PRO A 68 -3.42 -16.80 3.54
C PRO A 68 -2.35 -17.84 3.17
#